data_AF-V5HCD9-F1
#
_entry.id   AF-V5HCD9-F1
#
_cell.length_a   1.000
_cell.length_b   1.000
_cell.length_c   1.000
_cell.angle_alpha   90.00
_cell.angle_beta   90.00
_cell.angle_gamma   90.00
#
_symmetry.space_group_name_H-M   'P 1'
#
loop_
_entity.id
_entity.type
_entity.pdbx_description
1 polymer ?
#
loop_
_entity_poly.entity_id
_entity_poly.type
_entity_poly.pdbx_seq_one_letter_code
_entity_poly.pdbx_strand_id
1 'polypeptide(L)'
;MLKVYWMAFICAIIYVNVNCAPFPEHIVYPKLLEARGIDGQKILHIKDGLTLTLEKLSVLADSLVFTESNDGVTTETIMNGTELQQYLYQDRDKMAVVAVEE
;
A
#
# COMPACT_ATOMS: atom_id res chain seq x y z
N MET A 1 17.66 -28.12 -41.83
CA MET A 1 16.36 -27.90 -41.14
C MET A 1 16.52 -27.70 -39.64
N LEU A 2 17.20 -28.59 -38.91
CA LEU A 2 17.37 -28.50 -37.44
C LEU A 2 18.00 -27.19 -36.93
N LYS A 3 19.03 -26.67 -37.61
CA LYS A 3 19.70 -25.40 -37.23
C LYS A 3 18.79 -24.18 -37.30
N VAL A 4 17.87 -24.15 -38.27
CA VAL A 4 16.91 -23.05 -38.45
C VAL A 4 15.88 -23.06 -37.32
N TYR A 5 15.42 -24.25 -36.95
CA TYR A 5 14.49 -24.42 -35.83
C TYR A 5 15.12 -24.00 -34.50
N TRP A 6 16.40 -24.33 -34.30
CA TRP A 6 17.13 -23.94 -33.11
C TRP A 6 17.33 -22.41 -33.02
N MET A 7 17.62 -21.78 -34.16
CA MET A 7 17.76 -20.33 -34.25
C MET A 7 16.42 -19.62 -33.96
N ALA A 8 15.32 -20.13 -34.52
CA ALA A 8 13.98 -19.63 -34.24
C ALA A 8 13.59 -19.79 -32.76
N PHE A 9 13.95 -20.92 -32.13
CA PHE A 9 13.72 -21.16 -30.71
C PHE A 9 14.49 -20.18 -29.82
N ILE A 10 15.76 -19.91 -30.14
CA ILE A 10 16.57 -18.91 -29.41
C ILE A 10 15.98 -17.50 -29.59
N CYS A 11 15.55 -17.13 -30.80
CA CYS A 11 14.89 -15.84 -31.06
C CYS A 11 13.58 -15.70 -30.27
N ALA A 12 12.78 -16.76 -30.17
CA ALA A 12 11.54 -16.76 -29.40
C ALA A 12 11.82 -16.59 -27.89
N ILE A 13 12.82 -17.27 -27.34
CA ILE A 13 13.24 -17.11 -25.93
C ILE A 13 13.68 -15.66 -25.67
N ILE A 14 14.51 -15.09 -26.56
CA ILE A 14 14.97 -13.70 -26.41
C ILE A 14 13.76 -12.75 -26.45
N TYR A 15 12.86 -12.90 -27.42
CA TYR A 15 11.66 -12.05 -27.58
C TYR A 15 10.76 -12.05 -26.33
N VAL A 16 10.53 -13.21 -25.72
CA VAL A 16 9.73 -13.33 -24.49
C VAL A 16 10.39 -12.62 -23.29
N ASN A 17 11.73 -12.54 -23.25
CA ASN A 17 12.49 -11.96 -22.15
C ASN A 17 12.78 -10.44 -22.29
N VAL A 18 12.42 -9.79 -23.40
CA VAL A 18 12.71 -8.34 -23.63
C VAL A 18 11.86 -7.40 -22.75
N ASN A 19 10.81 -7.88 -22.07
CA ASN A 19 9.97 -7.03 -21.23
C ASN A 19 10.45 -6.84 -19.77
N CYS A 20 11.70 -7.22 -19.44
CA CYS A 20 12.28 -7.00 -18.11
C CYS A 20 12.92 -5.61 -17.95
N ALA A 21 12.35 -4.57 -18.55
CA ALA A 21 12.74 -3.20 -18.21
C ALA A 21 12.21 -2.91 -16.80
N PRO A 22 13.05 -2.46 -15.85
CA PRO A 22 12.57 -1.94 -14.58
C PRO A 22 11.53 -0.85 -14.89
N PHE A 23 10.35 -0.93 -14.28
CA PHE A 23 9.38 0.15 -14.37
C PHE A 23 10.12 1.46 -14.02
N PRO A 24 9.96 2.54 -14.81
CA PRO A 24 10.62 3.81 -14.49
C PRO A 24 10.21 4.20 -13.07
N GLU A 25 11.20 4.40 -12.19
CA GLU A 25 10.97 4.83 -10.81
C GLU A 25 10.28 6.20 -10.85
N HIS A 26 9.02 6.24 -10.44
CA HIS A 26 8.25 7.47 -10.39
C HIS A 26 8.44 8.13 -9.03
N ILE A 27 9.32 9.13 -8.97
CA ILE A 27 9.47 9.98 -7.78
C ILE A 27 8.26 10.92 -7.69
N VAL A 28 7.60 10.92 -6.54
CA VAL A 28 6.48 11.81 -6.21
C VAL A 28 6.81 12.61 -4.95
N TYR A 29 6.11 13.74 -4.76
CA TYR A 29 6.24 14.59 -3.57
C TYR A 29 4.87 14.75 -2.92
N PRO A 30 4.47 13.79 -2.08
CA PRO A 30 3.16 13.82 -1.45
C PRO A 30 3.00 15.06 -0.58
N LYS A 31 1.79 15.63 -0.58
CA LYS A 31 1.41 16.76 0.25
C LYS A 31 0.19 16.37 1.06
N LEU A 32 0.32 16.48 2.39
CA LEU A 32 -0.80 16.31 3.31
C LEU A 32 -1.36 17.69 3.65
N LEU A 33 -2.65 17.88 3.38
CA LEU A 33 -3.37 19.13 3.62
C LEU A 33 -4.51 18.85 4.59
N GLU A 34 -4.75 19.75 5.52
CA GLU A 34 -5.87 19.65 6.45
C GLU A 34 -7.01 20.58 6.03
N ALA A 35 -8.22 20.05 5.96
CA ALA A 35 -9.38 20.86 5.62
C ALA A 35 -9.69 21.86 6.74
N ARG A 36 -10.15 23.06 6.38
CA ARG A 36 -10.61 24.08 7.35
C ARG A 36 -11.99 23.76 7.95
N GLY A 37 -12.55 22.60 7.64
CA GLY A 37 -13.84 22.14 8.17
C GLY A 37 -13.72 21.67 9.62
N ILE A 38 -14.86 21.46 10.26
CA ILE A 38 -14.93 20.99 11.66
C ILE A 38 -14.54 19.50 11.76
N ASP A 39 -14.68 18.75 10.66
CA ASP A 39 -14.58 17.29 10.65
C ASP A 39 -13.12 16.76 10.63
N GLY A 40 -12.11 17.65 10.65
CA GLY A 40 -10.70 17.25 10.68
C GLY A 40 -10.25 16.40 9.48
N GLN A 41 -11.00 16.48 8.36
CA GLN A 41 -10.70 15.73 7.15
C GLN A 41 -9.35 16.17 6.58
N LYS A 42 -8.51 15.21 6.20
CA LYS A 42 -7.21 15.46 5.57
C LYS A 42 -7.26 15.08 4.09
N ILE A 43 -6.45 15.72 3.27
CA ILE A 43 -6.31 15.44 1.83
C ILE A 43 -4.85 15.10 1.59
N LEU A 44 -4.58 13.89 1.12
CA LEU A 44 -3.25 13.46 0.73
C LEU A 44 -3.13 13.50 -0.79
N HIS A 45 -2.49 14.53 -1.31
CA HIS A 45 -2.19 14.66 -2.73
C HIS A 45 -0.84 14.01 -3.04
N ILE A 46 -0.84 12.90 -3.78
CA ILE A 46 0.37 12.16 -4.12
C ILE A 46 0.93 12.65 -5.47
N LYS A 47 0.06 12.72 -6.47
CA LYS A 47 0.32 13.27 -7.81
C LYS A 47 -0.98 13.62 -8.51
N ASP A 48 -0.90 14.23 -9.68
CA ASP A 48 -2.06 14.46 -10.53
C ASP A 48 -2.80 13.15 -10.83
N GLY A 49 -4.11 13.16 -10.62
CA GLY A 49 -4.97 11.98 -10.76
C GLY A 49 -4.89 10.98 -9.59
N LEU A 50 -4.05 11.20 -8.59
CA LEU A 50 -3.97 10.37 -7.37
C LEU A 50 -3.95 11.25 -6.12
N THR A 51 -5.14 11.49 -5.59
CA THR A 51 -5.35 12.21 -4.32
C THR A 51 -6.24 11.36 -3.44
N LEU A 52 -5.96 11.26 -2.14
CA LEU A 52 -6.80 10.56 -1.17
C LEU A 52 -7.53 11.57 -0.29
N THR A 53 -8.82 11.31 -0.05
CA THR A 53 -9.62 12.06 0.92
C THR A 53 -9.69 11.21 2.18
N LEU A 54 -9.07 11.69 3.24
CA LEU A 54 -8.79 10.94 4.45
C LEU A 54 -9.75 11.35 5.57
N GLU A 55 -10.58 10.39 5.99
CA GLU A 55 -11.44 10.49 7.16
C GLU A 55 -10.86 9.67 8.31
N LYS A 56 -11.16 10.05 9.56
CA LYS A 56 -10.71 9.27 10.72
C LYS A 56 -11.27 7.85 10.65
N LEU A 57 -10.41 6.85 10.84
CA LEU A 57 -10.88 5.48 10.98
C LEU A 57 -11.71 5.38 12.29
N SER A 58 -12.81 4.63 12.28
CA SER A 58 -13.73 4.53 13.43
C SER A 58 -14.23 3.11 13.72
N VAL A 59 -13.67 2.11 13.04
CA VAL A 59 -14.21 0.73 13.03
C VAL A 59 -13.34 -0.24 13.85
N LEU A 60 -12.25 0.22 14.44
CA LEU A 60 -11.37 -0.64 15.24
C LEU A 60 -12.02 -0.96 16.60
N ALA A 61 -11.92 -2.23 17.01
CA ALA A 61 -12.32 -2.63 18.36
C ALA A 61 -11.36 -2.05 19.40
N ASP A 62 -11.84 -1.79 20.61
CA ASP A 62 -11.03 -1.16 21.68
C ASP A 62 -9.78 -1.97 22.04
N SER A 63 -9.85 -3.30 21.94
CA SER A 63 -8.73 -4.20 22.21
C SER A 63 -8.59 -5.23 21.09
N LEU A 64 -7.36 -5.39 20.60
CA LEU A 64 -7.00 -6.37 19.59
C LEU A 64 -5.99 -7.35 20.18
N VAL A 65 -6.11 -8.63 19.82
CA VAL A 65 -5.16 -9.66 20.21
C VAL A 65 -4.43 -10.13 18.96
N PHE A 66 -3.12 -9.91 18.93
CA PHE A 66 -2.24 -10.42 17.88
C PHE A 66 -1.58 -11.70 18.36
N THR A 67 -1.79 -12.77 17.60
CA THR A 67 -1.17 -14.07 17.86
C THR A 67 -0.06 -14.29 16.84
N GLU A 68 1.18 -14.24 17.29
CA GLU A 68 2.35 -14.55 16.48
C GLU A 68 2.85 -15.96 16.83
N SER A 69 3.18 -16.76 15.82
CA SER A 69 3.82 -18.06 16.00
C SER A 69 5.21 -18.02 15.37
N ASN A 70 6.23 -18.05 16.21
CA ASN A 70 7.63 -18.06 15.78
C ASN A 70 8.31 -19.33 16.33
N ASP A 71 8.84 -20.17 15.44
CA ASP A 71 9.47 -21.46 15.77
C ASP A 71 8.65 -22.36 16.73
N GLY A 72 7.33 -22.36 16.58
CA GLY A 72 6.41 -23.18 17.39
C GLY A 72 6.11 -22.58 18.78
N VAL A 73 6.63 -21.40 19.10
CA VAL A 73 6.24 -20.63 20.28
C VAL A 73 5.19 -19.60 19.86
N THR A 74 4.00 -19.74 20.45
CA THR A 74 2.90 -18.79 20.25
C THR A 74 3.01 -17.67 21.28
N THR A 75 3.09 -16.43 20.81
CA THR A 75 3.04 -15.23 21.65
C THR A 75 1.79 -14.43 21.34
N GLU A 76 1.06 -14.03 22.38
CA GLU A 76 -0.09 -13.16 22.27
C GLU A 76 0.29 -11.75 22.71
N THR A 77 0.02 -10.76 21.86
CA THR A 77 0.19 -9.35 22.17
C THR A 77 -1.16 -8.66 22.15
N ILE A 78 -1.56 -8.13 23.31
CA ILE A 78 -2.77 -7.31 23.44
C ILE A 78 -2.40 -5.88 23.06
N MET A 79 -3.06 -5.33 22.05
CA MET A 79 -2.91 -3.93 21.63
C MET A 79 -4.19 -3.15 21.90
N ASN A 80 -4.02 -1.87 22.23
CA ASN A 80 -5.11 -0.93 22.36
C ASN A 80 -5.53 -0.44 20.96
N GLY A 81 -6.72 -0.84 20.51
CA GLY A 81 -7.23 -0.45 19.21
C GLY A 81 -7.64 1.02 19.13
N THR A 82 -7.99 1.64 20.26
CA THR A 82 -8.29 3.08 20.29
C THR A 82 -7.03 3.93 20.04
N GLU A 83 -5.88 3.50 20.57
CA GLU A 83 -4.58 4.12 20.28
C GLU A 83 -4.22 3.92 18.80
N LEU A 84 -4.41 2.71 18.26
CA LEU A 84 -4.22 2.42 16.84
C LEU A 84 -5.05 3.33 15.94
N GLN A 85 -6.29 3.58 16.32
CA GLN A 85 -7.21 4.41 15.56
C GLN A 85 -6.78 5.88 15.50
N GLN A 86 -5.93 6.36 16.43
CA GLN A 86 -5.50 7.77 16.47
C GLN A 86 -4.61 8.18 15.29
N TYR A 87 -3.94 7.26 14.61
CA TYR A 87 -3.09 7.56 13.46
C TYR A 87 -3.63 7.02 12.15
N LEU A 88 -4.69 6.21 12.18
CA LEU A 88 -5.26 5.59 11.00
C LEU A 88 -6.37 6.44 10.39
N TYR A 89 -6.24 6.68 9.09
CA TYR A 89 -7.23 7.36 8.26
C TYR A 89 -7.64 6.47 7.08
N GLN A 90 -8.88 6.61 6.65
CA GLN A 90 -9.43 5.84 5.52
C GLN A 90 -9.93 6.76 4.42
N ASP A 91 -9.69 6.35 3.18
CA ASP A 91 -10.40 6.84 1.98
C ASP A 91 -11.37 5.74 1.57
N ARG A 92 -12.66 5.95 1.83
CA ARG A 92 -13.71 4.96 1.56
C ARG A 92 -13.94 4.76 0.07
N ASP A 93 -13.81 5.81 -0.73
CA ASP A 93 -14.03 5.75 -2.17
C ASP A 93 -12.94 4.92 -2.86
N LYS A 94 -11.71 4.96 -2.33
CA LYS A 94 -10.58 4.19 -2.87
C LYS A 94 -10.26 2.93 -2.08
N MET A 95 -11.04 2.61 -1.05
CA MET A 95 -10.85 1.45 -0.18
C MET A 95 -9.40 1.35 0.34
N ALA A 96 -8.84 2.49 0.74
CA ALA A 96 -7.45 2.61 1.18
C ALA A 96 -7.40 3.08 2.64
N VAL A 97 -6.39 2.60 3.38
CA VAL A 97 -6.08 3.04 4.75
C VAL A 97 -4.64 3.53 4.78
N VAL A 98 -4.43 4.67 5.44
CA VAL A 98 -3.14 5.32 5.56
C VAL A 98 -2.88 5.62 7.04
N ALA A 99 -1.73 5.21 7.53
CA ALA A 99 -1.21 5.65 8.82
C ALA A 99 -0.51 7.01 8.62
N VAL A 100 -0.90 7.99 9.42
CA VAL A 100 -0.31 9.33 9.41
C VAL A 100 0.15 9.63 10.84
N GLU A 101 1.46 9.77 10.99
CA GLU A 101 2.10 10.27 12.21
C GLU A 101 2.35 11.77 12.04
N GLU A 102 2.05 12.56 13.08
CA GLU A 102 2.33 14.01 13.14
C GLU A 102 3.74 14.30 13.66
#